data_AF-B5RUR0-F1
#
_entry.id   AF-B5RUR0-F1
#
_cell.length_a   1.000
_cell.length_b   1.000
_cell.length_c   1.000
_cell.angle_alpha   90.00
_cell.angle_beta   90.00
_cell.angle_gamma   90.00
#
_symmetry.space_group_name_H-M   'P 1'
#
loop_
_entity.id
_entity.type
_entity.pdbx_description
1 polymer ?
#
loop_
_entity_poly.entity_id
_entity_poly.type
_entity_poly.pdbx_seq_one_letter_code
_entity_poly.pdbx_strand_id
1 'polypeptide(L)'
;MDNDDRTIKKNLTNGTYQEALEVLSRKINENLLETSKDNVNNILPEVNTNTKKIDTLYQQLSHHNQQACANKENLDNHISYLSNQLSSLTSLNNELIQLDGINSQKNTVSTNNKSNFELDNLVVPDSALVNQLYDIVSEIKATKDTICLIGGNFQSESEIINDSRMDACVKAVRGLFNG
;
A
#
# COMPACT_ATOMS: atom_id res chain seq x y z
N MET A 1 82.17 58.55 -31.40
CA MET A 1 81.39 57.33 -31.09
C MET A 1 79.94 57.79 -31.02
N ASP A 2 79.29 58.22 -32.09
CA ASP A 2 79.03 57.52 -33.37
C ASP A 2 78.55 56.10 -33.16
N ASN A 3 77.26 55.97 -32.89
CA ASN A 3 76.45 54.83 -33.27
C ASN A 3 75.07 55.35 -33.67
N ASP A 4 74.99 55.61 -34.97
CA ASP A 4 73.82 55.85 -35.81
C ASP A 4 72.50 55.26 -35.28
N ASP A 5 71.65 56.16 -34.78
CA ASP A 5 70.21 56.00 -34.70
C ASP A 5 69.62 56.05 -36.13
N ARG A 6 69.90 55.02 -36.92
CA ARG A 6 69.25 54.82 -38.23
C ARG A 6 67.83 54.33 -38.01
N THR A 7 66.99 55.31 -37.73
CA THR A 7 65.57 55.31 -38.05
C THR A 7 65.39 54.75 -39.47
N ILE A 8 65.00 53.49 -39.59
CA ILE A 8 64.54 52.91 -40.85
C ILE A 8 63.16 53.50 -41.13
N LYS A 9 63.12 54.78 -41.54
CA LYS A 9 62.02 55.29 -42.36
C LYS A 9 62.22 54.70 -43.75
N LYS A 10 61.81 53.44 -43.90
CA LYS A 10 61.65 52.82 -45.23
C LYS A 10 60.65 53.70 -45.96
N ASN A 11 61.08 54.42 -46.98
CA ASN A 11 60.18 55.18 -47.85
C ASN A 11 59.25 54.16 -48.52
N LEU A 12 58.04 53.99 -47.98
CA LEU A 12 56.96 53.30 -48.67
C LEU A 12 56.60 54.17 -49.88
N THR A 13 56.99 53.71 -51.06
CA THR A 13 56.49 54.28 -52.31
C THR A 13 55.05 53.81 -52.51
N ASN A 14 54.21 54.62 -53.16
CA ASN A 14 52.82 54.27 -53.45
C ASN A 14 52.67 52.89 -54.13
N GLY A 15 53.66 52.47 -54.93
CA GLY A 15 53.70 51.13 -55.53
C GLY A 15 53.81 49.99 -54.51
N THR A 16 54.66 50.12 -53.48
CA THR A 16 54.77 49.09 -52.41
C THR A 16 53.51 48.99 -51.55
N TYR A 17 52.77 50.09 -51.40
CA TYR A 17 51.50 50.10 -50.67
C TYR A 17 50.37 49.45 -51.50
N GLN A 18 50.35 49.72 -52.81
CA GLN A 18 49.42 49.08 -53.75
C GLN A 18 49.64 47.57 -53.84
N GLU A 19 50.89 47.10 -53.92
CA GLU A 19 51.19 45.67 -53.94
C GLU A 19 50.77 44.97 -52.63
N ALA A 20 51.01 45.61 -51.48
CA ALA A 20 50.56 45.09 -50.19
C ALA A 20 49.03 45.02 -50.09
N LEU A 21 48.33 46.03 -50.59
CA LEU A 21 46.86 46.07 -50.67
C LEU A 21 46.29 45.02 -51.62
N GLU A 22 46.93 44.77 -52.76
CA GLU A 22 46.52 43.72 -53.69
C GLU A 22 46.71 42.31 -53.09
N VAL A 23 47.82 42.08 -52.37
CA VAL A 23 48.05 40.82 -51.67
C VAL A 23 47.03 40.63 -50.55
N LEU A 24 46.70 41.68 -49.80
CA LEU A 24 45.65 41.65 -48.77
C LEU A 24 44.28 41.40 -49.38
N SER A 25 43.92 42.12 -50.46
CA SER A 25 42.65 41.95 -51.18
C SER A 25 42.50 40.52 -51.71
N ARG A 26 43.57 39.95 -52.29
CA ARG A 26 43.58 38.57 -52.77
C ARG A 26 43.37 37.58 -51.63
N LYS A 27 44.10 37.73 -50.52
CA LYS A 27 43.93 36.87 -49.33
C LYS A 27 42.55 36.98 -48.71
N ILE A 28 41.97 38.18 -48.66
CA ILE A 28 40.61 38.40 -48.17
C ILE A 28 39.63 37.67 -49.09
N ASN A 29 39.73 37.87 -50.40
CA ASN A 29 38.83 37.24 -51.36
C ASN A 29 38.97 35.72 -51.38
N GLU A 30 40.19 35.18 -51.27
CA GLU A 30 40.43 33.73 -51.17
C GLU A 30 39.73 33.09 -49.96
N ASN A 31 39.68 33.78 -48.83
CA ASN A 31 38.95 33.31 -47.64
C ASN A 31 37.42 33.49 -47.75
N LEU A 32 36.95 34.31 -48.69
CA LEU A 32 35.54 34.56 -48.97
C LEU A 32 35.00 33.74 -50.16
N LEU A 33 35.86 33.06 -50.92
CA LEU A 33 35.46 32.15 -52.01
C LEU A 33 34.71 30.94 -51.46
N GLU A 34 33.61 30.56 -52.11
CA GLU A 34 32.76 29.42 -51.73
C GLU A 34 33.50 28.07 -51.73
N THR A 35 34.64 27.96 -52.41
CA THR A 35 35.50 26.77 -52.43
C THR A 35 36.47 26.68 -51.23
N SER A 36 36.57 27.72 -50.41
CA SER A 36 37.39 27.67 -49.19
C SER A 36 36.70 26.84 -48.11
N LYS A 37 37.43 25.87 -47.54
CA LYS A 37 36.93 24.95 -46.52
C LYS A 37 36.51 25.66 -45.23
N ASP A 38 37.13 26.80 -44.95
CA ASP A 38 36.88 27.61 -43.75
C ASP A 38 35.91 28.78 -44.04
N ASN A 39 35.27 28.80 -45.21
CA ASN A 39 34.27 29.82 -45.53
C ASN A 39 33.06 29.68 -44.61
N VAL A 40 32.69 30.78 -43.96
CA VAL A 40 31.52 30.89 -43.09
C VAL A 40 30.24 30.40 -43.77
N ASN A 41 30.08 30.65 -45.07
CA ASN A 41 28.90 30.24 -45.84
C ASN A 41 28.78 28.72 -45.99
N ASN A 42 29.88 27.96 -45.90
CA ASN A 42 29.88 26.50 -45.95
C ASN A 42 29.58 25.86 -44.58
N ILE A 43 30.02 26.51 -43.50
CA ILE A 43 29.89 26.00 -42.12
C ILE A 43 28.54 26.38 -41.49
N LEU A 44 28.01 27.56 -41.84
CA LEU A 44 26.77 28.10 -41.26
C LEU A 44 25.54 27.19 -41.42
N PRO A 45 25.29 26.50 -42.55
CA PRO A 45 24.18 25.57 -42.68
C PRO A 45 24.28 24.36 -41.75
N GLU A 46 25.50 23.83 -41.56
CA GLU A 46 25.76 22.72 -40.65
C GLU A 46 25.56 23.15 -39.19
N VAL A 47 26.09 24.32 -38.81
CA VAL A 47 25.89 24.91 -37.48
C VAL A 47 24.40 25.10 -37.19
N ASN A 48 23.65 25.71 -38.10
CA ASN A 48 22.21 25.91 -37.95
C ASN A 48 21.45 24.58 -37.81
N THR A 49 21.86 23.55 -38.56
CA THR A 49 21.26 22.21 -38.47
C THR A 49 21.57 21.56 -37.12
N ASN A 50 22.79 21.69 -36.64
CA ASN A 50 23.21 21.16 -35.35
C ASN A 50 22.53 21.89 -34.20
N THR A 51 22.38 23.22 -34.26
CA THR A 51 21.59 23.99 -33.28
C THR A 51 20.15 23.49 -33.21
N LYS A 52 19.47 23.33 -34.35
CA LYS A 52 18.09 22.78 -34.38
C LYS A 52 18.00 21.37 -33.80
N LYS A 53 18.99 20.52 -34.08
CA LYS A 53 19.07 19.16 -33.49
C LYS A 53 19.24 19.22 -31.98
N ILE A 54 20.13 20.08 -31.49
CA ILE A 54 20.35 20.29 -30.05
C ILE A 54 19.06 20.74 -29.37
N ASP A 55 18.36 21.72 -29.95
CA ASP A 55 17.09 22.21 -29.38
C ASP A 55 16.03 21.11 -29.34
N THR A 56 15.92 20.31 -30.40
CA THR A 56 14.96 19.20 -30.47
C THR A 56 15.30 18.12 -29.43
N LEU A 57 16.57 17.73 -29.32
CA LEU A 57 17.02 16.75 -28.33
C LEU A 57 16.81 17.25 -26.90
N TYR A 58 17.05 18.54 -26.66
CA TYR A 58 16.78 19.16 -25.36
C TYR A 58 15.29 19.11 -25.01
N GLN A 59 14.40 19.44 -25.95
CA GLN A 59 12.95 19.36 -25.75
C GLN A 59 12.50 17.93 -25.47
N GLN A 60 13.01 16.94 -26.22
CA GLN A 60 12.71 15.53 -26.01
C GLN A 60 13.16 15.05 -24.63
N LEU A 61 14.39 15.42 -24.23
CA LEU A 61 14.92 15.05 -22.92
C LEU A 61 14.12 15.70 -21.79
N SER A 62 13.76 16.98 -21.94
CA SER A 62 12.94 17.70 -20.98
C SER A 62 11.56 17.05 -20.81
N HIS A 63 10.89 16.72 -21.92
CA HIS A 63 9.60 16.02 -21.89
C HIS A 63 9.72 14.64 -21.21
N HIS A 64 10.73 13.85 -21.56
CA HIS A 64 10.97 12.56 -20.92
C HIS A 64 11.24 12.68 -19.42
N ASN A 65 11.98 13.71 -18.99
CA ASN A 65 12.23 13.95 -17.58
C ASN A 65 10.93 14.33 -16.84
N GLN A 66 10.10 15.19 -17.42
CA GLN A 66 8.79 15.53 -16.86
C GLN A 66 7.90 14.29 -16.71
N GLN A 67 7.86 13.43 -17.74
CA GLN A 67 7.11 12.18 -17.67
C GLN A 67 7.66 11.24 -16.61
N ALA A 68 8.99 11.12 -16.47
CA ALA A 68 9.62 10.32 -15.44
C ALA A 68 9.29 10.83 -14.03
N CYS A 69 9.28 12.16 -13.82
CA CYS A 69 8.86 12.77 -12.56
C CYS A 69 7.39 12.47 -12.23
N ALA A 70 6.48 12.64 -13.20
CA ALA A 70 5.06 12.33 -13.00
C ALA A 70 4.83 10.83 -12.72
N ASN A 71 5.54 9.95 -13.42
CA ASN A 71 5.49 8.51 -13.17
C ASN A 71 5.99 8.16 -11.76
N LYS A 72 7.07 8.81 -11.31
CA LYS A 72 7.57 8.63 -9.95
C LYS A 72 6.51 9.01 -8.91
N GLU A 73 5.90 10.18 -9.04
CA GLU A 73 4.85 10.64 -8.13
C GLU A 73 3.66 9.68 -8.11
N ASN A 74 3.22 9.22 -9.29
CA ASN A 74 2.14 8.25 -9.38
C ASN A 74 2.48 6.91 -8.69
N LEU A 75 3.70 6.41 -8.87
CA LEU A 75 4.16 5.19 -8.20
C LEU A 75 4.27 5.36 -6.68
N ASP A 76 4.77 6.50 -6.20
CA ASP A 76 4.84 6.80 -4.77
C ASP A 76 3.45 6.83 -4.14
N ASN A 77 2.46 7.42 -4.83
CA ASN A 77 1.06 7.40 -4.40
C ASN A 77 0.48 5.98 -4.34
N HIS A 78 0.77 5.14 -5.34
CA HIS A 78 0.35 3.74 -5.33
C HIS A 78 0.99 2.94 -4.19
N ILE A 79 2.28 3.16 -3.91
CA ILE A 79 2.97 2.54 -2.78
C ILE A 79 2.32 2.93 -1.46
N SER A 80 2.00 4.22 -1.28
CA SER A 80 1.30 4.70 -0.09
C SER A 80 -0.06 4.05 0.08
N TYR A 81 -0.87 4.00 -0.98
CA TYR A 81 -2.17 3.35 -0.97
C TYR A 81 -2.07 1.87 -0.59
N LEU A 82 -1.18 1.12 -1.25
CA LEU A 82 -0.98 -0.31 -0.97
C LEU A 82 -0.47 -0.56 0.45
N SER A 83 0.39 0.31 0.97
CA SER A 83 0.88 0.22 2.34
C SER A 83 -0.25 0.40 3.36
N ASN A 84 -1.15 1.36 3.11
CA ASN A 84 -2.32 1.58 3.96
C ASN A 84 -3.31 0.40 3.92
N GLN A 85 -3.54 -0.16 2.73
CA GLN A 85 -4.37 -1.36 2.57
C GLN A 85 -3.77 -2.57 3.31
N LEU A 86 -2.46 -2.77 3.18
CA LEU A 86 -1.75 -3.85 3.88
C LEU A 86 -1.83 -3.69 5.40
N SER A 87 -1.67 -2.46 5.91
CA SER A 87 -1.82 -2.18 7.34
C SER A 87 -3.24 -2.48 7.84
N SER A 88 -4.26 -2.08 7.07
CA SER A 88 -5.67 -2.33 7.39
C SER A 88 -5.98 -3.84 7.41
N LEU A 89 -5.50 -4.57 6.39
CA LEU A 89 -5.65 -6.02 6.32
C LEU A 89 -4.93 -6.73 7.48
N THR A 90 -3.74 -6.26 7.85
CA THR A 90 -2.98 -6.80 8.99
C THR A 90 -3.74 -6.58 10.30
N SER A 91 -4.33 -5.40 10.49
CA SER A 91 -5.18 -5.11 11.65
C SER A 91 -6.38 -6.05 11.71
N LEU A 92 -7.09 -6.20 10.59
CA LEU A 92 -8.26 -7.09 10.50
C LEU A 92 -7.89 -8.55 10.79
N ASN A 93 -6.76 -9.02 10.25
CA ASN A 93 -6.28 -10.36 10.49
C ASN A 93 -5.93 -10.59 11.96
N ASN A 94 -5.32 -9.61 12.62
CA ASN A 94 -5.04 -9.68 14.05
C ASN A 94 -6.32 -9.70 14.89
N GLU A 95 -7.34 -8.90 14.53
CA GLU A 95 -8.65 -8.95 15.17
C GLU A 95 -9.31 -10.32 15.00
N LEU A 96 -9.21 -10.92 13.81
CA LEU A 96 -9.75 -12.26 13.54
C LEU A 96 -9.05 -13.34 14.38
N ILE A 97 -7.73 -13.30 14.50
CA ILE A 97 -6.94 -14.22 15.34
C ILE A 97 -7.34 -14.09 16.81
N GLN A 98 -7.53 -12.86 17.29
CA GLN A 98 -8.01 -12.62 18.65
C GLN A 98 -9.42 -13.17 18.86
N LEU A 99 -10.31 -12.96 17.89
CA LEU A 99 -11.69 -13.44 17.94
C LEU A 99 -11.76 -14.97 17.94
N ASP A 100 -10.93 -15.63 17.14
CA ASP A 100 -10.78 -17.08 17.12
C ASP A 100 -10.34 -17.62 18.49
N GLY A 101 -9.34 -16.97 19.10
CA GLY A 101 -8.91 -17.25 20.47
C GLY A 101 -10.05 -17.13 21.49
N ILE A 102 -10.85 -16.05 21.42
CA ILE A 102 -11.98 -15.80 22.33
C ILE A 102 -13.07 -16.87 22.16
N ASN A 103 -13.39 -17.26 20.93
CA ASN A 103 -14.45 -18.22 20.62
C ASN A 103 -14.04 -19.68 20.82
N SER A 104 -12.75 -19.98 20.88
CA SER A 104 -12.25 -21.36 21.04
C SER A 104 -12.53 -22.03 22.39
N GLN A 105 -12.86 -21.25 23.44
CA GLN A 105 -12.91 -21.75 24.82
C GLN A 105 -14.23 -21.49 25.57
N LYS A 106 -15.24 -20.85 24.96
CA LYS A 106 -16.46 -20.43 25.68
C LYS A 106 -17.74 -20.88 24.97
N ASN A 107 -18.79 -21.16 25.75
CA ASN A 107 -20.19 -21.33 25.28
C ASN A 107 -20.83 -19.99 24.85
N THR A 108 -20.01 -19.03 24.44
CA THR A 108 -20.41 -17.67 24.06
C THR A 108 -19.74 -17.32 22.74
N VAL A 109 -20.49 -16.68 21.86
CA VAL A 109 -20.02 -16.25 20.55
C VAL A 109 -19.73 -14.75 20.61
N SER A 110 -18.47 -14.39 20.43
CA SER A 110 -18.04 -13.02 20.21
C SER A 110 -17.98 -12.73 18.72
N THR A 111 -18.61 -11.62 18.29
CA THR A 111 -18.51 -11.11 16.91
C THR A 111 -17.48 -9.99 16.78
N ASN A 112 -17.02 -9.44 17.91
CA ASN A 112 -15.92 -8.49 18.03
C ASN A 112 -15.40 -8.53 19.48
N ASN A 113 -14.33 -7.78 19.77
CA ASN A 113 -13.70 -7.73 21.09
C ASN A 113 -14.56 -7.06 22.20
N LYS A 114 -15.76 -6.57 21.90
CA LYS A 114 -16.62 -5.79 22.81
C LYS A 114 -17.98 -6.45 23.08
N SER A 115 -18.48 -7.25 22.16
CA SER A 115 -19.80 -7.90 22.28
C SER A 115 -19.64 -9.41 22.31
N ASN A 116 -20.17 -10.01 23.37
CA ASN A 116 -20.21 -11.45 23.55
C ASN A 116 -21.66 -11.87 23.73
N PHE A 117 -22.10 -12.87 22.97
CA PHE A 117 -23.46 -13.40 22.99
C PHE A 117 -23.44 -14.80 23.59
N GLU A 118 -24.36 -15.10 24.49
CA GLU A 118 -24.58 -16.50 24.88
C GLU A 118 -25.17 -17.27 23.70
N LEU A 119 -24.68 -18.49 23.47
CA LEU A 119 -25.10 -19.29 22.33
C LEU A 119 -26.62 -19.55 22.34
N ASP A 120 -27.20 -19.72 23.53
CA ASP A 120 -28.62 -19.95 23.75
C ASP A 120 -29.50 -18.78 23.28
N ASN A 121 -28.96 -17.55 23.29
CA ASN A 121 -29.66 -16.36 22.80
C ASN A 121 -29.52 -16.15 21.28
N LEU A 122 -28.60 -16.88 20.63
CA LEU A 122 -28.38 -16.82 19.19
C LEU A 122 -29.25 -17.85 18.44
N VAL A 123 -29.43 -19.03 19.04
CA VAL A 123 -30.24 -20.11 18.49
C VAL A 123 -31.63 -20.07 19.10
N VAL A 124 -32.45 -19.14 18.63
CA VAL A 124 -33.85 -19.01 19.08
C VAL A 124 -34.76 -19.79 18.12
N PRO A 125 -35.72 -20.58 18.64
CA PRO A 125 -36.71 -21.23 17.79
C PRO A 125 -37.54 -20.21 17.01
N ASP A 126 -38.00 -20.63 15.83
CA ASP A 126 -38.72 -19.83 14.84
C ASP A 126 -40.09 -19.31 15.32
N SER A 127 -40.63 -19.91 16.38
CA SER A 127 -41.94 -19.58 16.95
C SER A 127 -41.93 -19.60 18.47
N ALA A 128 -42.70 -18.70 19.08
CA ALA A 128 -42.91 -18.65 20.52
C ALA A 128 -43.46 -19.97 21.09
N LEU A 129 -44.30 -20.69 20.32
CA LEU A 129 -44.83 -21.98 20.75
C LEU A 129 -43.74 -23.06 20.80
N VAL A 130 -42.80 -23.04 19.85
CA VAL A 130 -41.68 -23.98 19.82
C VAL A 130 -40.72 -23.68 20.97
N ASN A 131 -40.51 -22.39 21.31
CA ASN A 131 -39.73 -22.01 22.49
C ASN A 131 -40.35 -22.57 23.80
N GLN A 132 -41.65 -22.36 23.98
CA GLN A 132 -42.38 -22.90 25.14
C GLN A 132 -42.30 -24.43 25.20
N LEU A 133 -42.36 -25.10 24.06
CA LEU A 133 -42.20 -26.56 23.99
C LEU A 133 -40.80 -26.99 24.42
N TYR A 134 -39.75 -26.28 24.00
CA TYR A 134 -38.38 -26.55 24.45
C TYR A 134 -38.22 -26.37 25.95
N ASP A 135 -38.76 -25.28 26.52
CA ASP A 135 -38.71 -24.99 27.95
C ASP A 135 -39.40 -26.10 28.76
N ILE A 136 -40.63 -26.47 28.38
CA ILE A 136 -41.41 -27.51 29.06
C ILE A 136 -40.73 -28.88 28.96
N VAL A 137 -40.21 -29.25 27.79
CA VAL A 137 -39.52 -30.54 27.61
C VAL A 137 -38.22 -30.58 28.41
N SER A 138 -37.50 -29.45 28.49
CA SER A 138 -36.30 -29.32 29.32
C SER A 138 -36.62 -29.50 30.81
N GLU A 139 -37.68 -28.86 31.29
CA GLU A 139 -38.15 -28.97 32.68
C GLU A 139 -38.59 -30.40 33.03
N ILE A 140 -39.36 -31.06 32.15
CA ILE A 140 -39.76 -32.47 32.33
C ILE A 140 -38.52 -33.36 32.43
N LYS A 141 -37.51 -33.15 31.58
CA LYS A 141 -36.25 -33.91 31.64
C LYS A 141 -35.49 -33.63 32.93
N ALA A 142 -35.34 -32.38 33.33
CA ALA A 142 -34.65 -32.01 34.57
C ALA A 142 -35.33 -32.61 35.82
N THR A 143 -36.66 -32.59 35.86
CA THR A 143 -37.45 -33.23 36.93
C THR A 143 -37.24 -34.74 36.93
N LYS A 144 -37.27 -35.39 35.76
CA LYS A 144 -36.97 -36.82 35.65
C LYS A 144 -35.56 -37.16 36.12
N ASP A 145 -34.55 -36.40 35.70
CA ASP A 145 -33.16 -36.61 36.09
C ASP A 145 -32.97 -36.42 37.60
N THR A 146 -33.64 -35.42 38.19
CA THR A 146 -33.65 -35.19 39.64
C THR A 146 -34.28 -36.37 40.40
N ILE A 147 -35.37 -36.95 39.89
CA ILE A 147 -35.99 -38.16 40.48
C ILE A 147 -35.04 -39.35 40.34
N CYS A 148 -34.38 -39.53 39.20
CA CYS A 148 -33.40 -40.59 38.99
C CYS A 148 -32.18 -40.44 39.92
N LEU A 149 -31.74 -39.20 40.19
CA LEU A 149 -30.69 -38.89 41.14
C LEU A 149 -31.10 -39.23 42.58
N ILE A 150 -32.29 -38.80 42.99
CA ILE A 150 -32.82 -39.10 44.34
C ILE A 150 -32.99 -40.61 44.50
N GLY A 151 -33.57 -41.29 43.50
CA GLY A 151 -33.81 -42.73 43.50
C GLY A 151 -32.57 -43.60 43.28
N GLY A 152 -31.35 -43.02 43.30
CA GLY A 152 -30.10 -43.78 43.24
C GLY A 152 -29.81 -44.49 41.92
N ASN A 153 -30.50 -44.13 40.84
CA ASN A 153 -30.33 -44.76 39.52
C ASN A 153 -29.52 -43.87 38.54
N PHE A 154 -28.75 -42.91 39.06
CA PHE A 154 -27.97 -41.98 38.26
C PHE A 154 -26.49 -42.39 38.23
N GLN A 155 -25.99 -42.72 37.04
CA GLN A 155 -24.57 -42.96 36.74
C GLN A 155 -23.84 -43.97 37.66
N SER A 156 -24.53 -45.02 38.13
CA SER A 156 -23.92 -46.12 38.89
C SER A 156 -23.34 -45.73 40.27
N GLU A 157 -23.74 -44.58 40.82
CA GLU A 157 -23.41 -44.18 42.19
C GLU A 157 -24.29 -44.91 43.22
N SER A 158 -23.70 -45.27 44.37
CA SER A 158 -24.38 -46.02 45.44
C SER A 158 -25.52 -45.19 46.04
N GLU A 159 -26.66 -45.86 46.26
CA GLU A 159 -27.90 -45.32 46.84
C GLU A 159 -27.64 -44.48 48.10
N ILE A 160 -28.03 -43.20 48.08
CA ILE A 160 -27.88 -42.24 49.20
C ILE A 160 -29.04 -42.38 50.22
N ILE A 161 -30.09 -43.15 49.87
CA ILE A 161 -31.29 -43.29 50.71
C ILE A 161 -31.05 -44.31 51.82
N ASN A 162 -30.99 -43.80 53.05
CA ASN A 162 -31.12 -44.56 54.30
C ASN A 162 -32.59 -44.48 54.76
N ASP A 163 -33.16 -45.55 55.34
CA ASP A 163 -34.54 -45.63 55.85
C ASP A 163 -34.99 -44.40 56.67
N SER A 164 -34.10 -43.81 57.47
CA SER A 164 -34.36 -42.59 58.27
C SER A 164 -34.61 -41.33 57.44
N ARG A 165 -34.26 -41.33 56.15
CA ARG A 165 -34.40 -40.20 55.20
C ARG A 165 -35.40 -40.47 54.08
N MET A 166 -36.06 -41.62 54.08
CA MET A 166 -37.03 -42.02 53.05
C MET A 166 -38.22 -41.05 52.99
N ASP A 167 -38.77 -40.64 54.14
CA ASP A 167 -39.90 -39.69 54.19
C ASP A 167 -39.53 -38.32 53.58
N ALA A 168 -38.30 -37.86 53.80
CA ALA A 168 -37.80 -36.62 53.19
C ALA A 168 -37.63 -36.76 51.67
N CYS A 169 -37.17 -37.91 51.18
CA CYS A 169 -37.05 -38.19 49.74
C CYS A 169 -38.43 -38.25 49.07
N VAL A 170 -39.40 -38.93 49.67
CA VAL A 170 -40.78 -39.01 49.16
C VAL A 170 -41.42 -37.62 49.13
N LYS A 171 -41.22 -36.80 50.17
CA LYS A 171 -41.70 -35.41 50.19
C LYS A 171 -41.04 -34.55 49.11
N ALA A 172 -39.72 -34.70 48.90
CA ALA A 172 -38.99 -33.97 47.86
C ALA A 172 -39.48 -34.34 46.45
N VAL A 173 -39.60 -35.64 46.14
CA VAL A 173 -40.12 -36.13 44.85
C VAL A 173 -41.56 -35.65 44.61
N ARG A 174 -42.41 -35.70 45.65
CA ARG A 174 -43.79 -35.21 45.55
C ARG A 174 -43.88 -33.70 45.35
N GLY A 175 -42.91 -32.93 45.88
CA GLY A 175 -42.79 -31.49 45.65
C GLY A 175 -42.46 -31.14 44.20
N LEU A 176 -41.63 -31.94 43.53
CA LEU A 176 -41.22 -31.74 42.13
C LEU A 176 -42.37 -31.91 41.12
N PHE A 177 -43.46 -32.60 41.47
CA PHE A 177 -44.64 -32.77 40.60
C PHE A 177 -45.76 -31.75 40.84
N ASN A 178 -45.64 -30.93 41.89
CA ASN A 178 -46.70 -30.00 42.33
C ASN A 178 -46.30 -28.52 42.23
N GLY A 179 -45.10 -28.23 41.70
CA GLY A 179 -44.70 -26.88 41.27
C GLY A 179 -45.17 -26.63 39.85
#